data_AF-A0A4P9EGF4-F1
#
_entry.id   AF-A0A4P9EGF4-F1
#
_cell.length_a   1.000
_cell.length_b   1.000
_cell.length_c   1.000
_cell.angle_alpha   90.00
_cell.angle_beta   90.00
_cell.angle_gamma   90.00
#
_symmetry.space_group_name_H-M   'P 1'
#
loop_
_entity.id
_entity.type
_entity.pdbx_description
1 polymer ?
#
loop_
_entity_poly.entity_id
_entity_poly.type
_entity_poly.pdbx_seq_one_letter_code
_entity_poly.pdbx_strand_id
1 'polypeptide(L)'
;MHLIKDENGNLVQHGHADSHEHTHEHTHEDGVTHSHTHSHAEGDSHCHTHGDGHCGSCENGDCKNETVALLTYMLQHNEHHAAELDQMADNLKKLNMDAAAKTIKEAVADFQKGNMRLGLALTLVKEELK
;
A
#
# COMPACT_ATOMS: atom_id res chain seq x y z
N MET A 1 -7.77 -28.33 3.53
CA MET A 1 -7.32 -29.18 4.66
C MET A 1 -7.12 -30.61 4.17
N HIS A 2 -5.87 -31.09 4.08
CA HIS A 2 -5.57 -32.51 3.93
C HIS A 2 -5.26 -33.08 5.33
N LEU A 3 -6.00 -34.11 5.75
CA LEU A 3 -5.87 -34.75 7.07
C LEU A 3 -5.05 -36.03 6.92
N ILE A 4 -3.81 -36.05 7.44
CA ILE A 4 -2.93 -37.22 7.41
C ILE A 4 -2.84 -37.80 8.82
N LYS A 5 -2.93 -39.14 8.93
CA LYS A 5 -2.85 -39.90 10.18
C LYS A 5 -1.56 -40.71 10.21
N ASP A 6 -0.99 -40.91 11.39
CA ASP A 6 0.13 -41.82 11.57
C ASP A 6 -0.29 -43.29 11.50
N GLU A 7 0.70 -44.17 11.58
CA GLU A 7 0.56 -45.63 11.52
C GLU A 7 -0.28 -46.21 12.69
N ASN A 8 -0.56 -45.39 13.72
CA ASN A 8 -1.42 -45.74 14.86
C ASN A 8 -2.79 -45.04 14.81
N GLY A 9 -3.11 -44.34 13.72
CA GLY A 9 -4.41 -43.71 13.47
C GLY A 9 -4.64 -42.40 14.22
N ASN A 10 -3.62 -41.84 14.88
CA ASN A 10 -3.72 -40.56 15.55
C ASN A 10 -3.53 -39.41 14.56
N LEU A 11 -4.25 -38.32 14.81
CA LEU A 11 -4.13 -37.08 14.04
C LEU A 11 -2.81 -36.41 14.42
N VAL A 12 -1.81 -36.54 13.54
CA VAL A 12 -0.55 -35.82 13.71
C VAL A 12 -0.71 -34.44 13.09
N GLN A 13 -0.55 -33.38 13.89
CA GLN A 13 -0.32 -32.06 13.34
C GLN A 13 1.09 -32.03 12.77
N HIS A 14 1.21 -32.20 11.46
CA HIS A 14 2.43 -31.79 10.78
C HIS A 14 2.39 -30.26 10.65
N GLY A 15 2.99 -29.58 11.62
CA GLY A 15 3.33 -28.17 11.49
C GLY A 15 4.36 -28.04 10.38
N HIS A 16 3.90 -27.81 9.16
CA HIS A 16 4.79 -27.34 8.11
C HIS A 16 5.09 -25.88 8.43
N ALA A 17 6.33 -25.62 8.84
CA ALA A 17 6.92 -24.30 8.79
C ALA A 17 7.12 -23.94 7.30
N ASP A 18 6.02 -23.71 6.58
CA ASP A 18 6.06 -23.20 5.22
C ASP A 18 5.91 -21.69 5.28
N SER A 19 7.06 -21.03 5.30
CA SER A 19 7.14 -19.66 4.80
C SER A 19 6.70 -19.68 3.34
N HIS A 20 5.48 -19.23 3.06
CA HIS A 20 5.00 -19.12 1.69
C HIS A 20 5.62 -17.89 1.03
N GLU A 21 6.62 -18.13 0.20
CA GLU A 21 7.17 -17.12 -0.70
C GLU A 21 6.31 -17.07 -1.96
N HIS A 22 5.86 -15.88 -2.32
CA HIS A 22 5.24 -15.67 -3.62
C HIS A 22 5.70 -14.36 -4.24
N THR A 23 5.71 -14.34 -5.57
CA THR A 23 6.16 -13.22 -6.37
C THR A 23 4.97 -12.58 -7.07
N HIS A 24 4.87 -11.25 -6.98
CA HIS A 24 3.90 -10.49 -7.78
C HIS A 24 4.66 -9.73 -8.85
N GLU A 25 4.25 -9.93 -10.11
CA GLU A 25 4.76 -9.18 -11.25
C GLU A 25 3.75 -8.09 -11.60
N HIS A 26 4.16 -6.84 -11.48
CA HIS A 26 3.34 -5.69 -11.82
C HIS A 26 3.86 -5.07 -13.12
N THR A 27 3.00 -5.04 -14.14
CA THR A 27 3.25 -4.33 -15.39
C THR A 27 2.48 -3.02 -15.34
N HIS A 28 3.19 -1.89 -15.32
CA HIS A 28 2.55 -0.59 -15.46
C HIS A 28 2.13 -0.36 -16.92
N GLU A 29 1.15 0.52 -17.13
CA GLU A 29 0.64 0.87 -18.46
C GLU A 29 1.74 1.41 -19.40
N ASP A 30 2.82 1.97 -18.83
CA ASP A 30 4.02 2.41 -19.55
C ASP A 30 4.98 1.27 -19.95
N GLY A 31 4.60 0.00 -19.73
CA GLY A 31 5.37 -1.18 -20.11
C GLY A 31 6.54 -1.53 -19.18
N VAL A 32 6.75 -0.75 -18.12
CA VAL A 32 7.76 -1.05 -17.10
C VAL A 32 7.22 -2.14 -16.17
N THR A 33 7.86 -3.29 -16.21
CA THR A 33 7.57 -4.40 -15.29
C THR A 33 8.55 -4.40 -14.14
N HIS A 34 8.04 -4.69 -12.95
CA HIS A 34 8.90 -5.04 -11.83
C HIS A 34 8.21 -6.11 -10.98
N SER A 35 9.03 -6.85 -10.25
CA SER A 35 8.59 -8.00 -9.46
C SER A 35 9.11 -7.90 -8.04
N HIS A 36 8.24 -8.16 -7.06
CA HIS A 36 8.62 -8.25 -5.64
C HIS A 36 8.32 -9.64 -5.09
N THR A 37 9.23 -10.13 -4.24
CA THR A 37 9.15 -11.42 -3.54
C THR A 37 8.82 -11.16 -2.07
N HIS A 38 7.75 -11.76 -1.54
CA HIS A 38 7.44 -11.66 -0.12
C HIS A 38 7.26 -13.04 0.50
N SER A 39 7.79 -13.19 1.71
CA SER A 39 7.81 -14.43 2.50
C SER A 39 7.05 -14.18 3.80
N HIS A 40 5.99 -14.94 4.07
CA HIS A 40 5.21 -14.80 5.29
C HIS A 40 5.68 -15.79 6.36
N ALA A 41 6.04 -15.30 7.55
CA ALA A 41 6.11 -16.13 8.75
C ALA A 41 4.83 -15.93 9.57
N GLU A 42 4.15 -17.01 9.93
CA GLU A 42 2.86 -16.99 10.64
C GLU A 42 3.00 -16.36 12.04
N GLY A 43 2.31 -15.25 12.28
CA GLY A 43 2.15 -14.64 13.61
C GLY A 43 2.40 -13.13 13.71
N ASP A 44 2.84 -12.46 12.65
CA ASP A 44 3.10 -11.02 12.69
C ASP A 44 1.84 -10.20 12.40
N SER A 45 1.50 -9.34 13.35
CA SER A 45 0.45 -8.34 13.21
C SER A 45 0.83 -7.41 12.07
N HIS A 46 0.12 -7.45 10.94
CA HIS A 46 0.41 -6.60 9.79
C HIS A 46 0.29 -5.11 10.16
N CYS A 47 1.42 -4.50 10.47
CA CYS A 47 1.62 -3.08 10.36
C CYS A 47 1.94 -2.79 8.89
N HIS A 48 1.11 -2.02 8.21
CA HIS A 48 1.50 -1.43 6.93
C HIS A 48 2.50 -0.30 7.21
N THR A 49 3.75 -0.66 7.47
CA THR A 49 4.87 0.28 7.43
C THR A 49 5.18 0.55 5.96
N HIS A 50 4.75 1.71 5.45
CA HIS A 50 5.41 2.31 4.28
C HIS A 50 6.84 2.66 4.71
N GLY A 51 7.78 1.76 4.42
CA GLY A 51 9.22 2.01 4.45
C GLY A 51 9.75 2.59 5.76
N ASP A 52 9.87 1.76 6.81
CA ASP A 52 10.86 2.06 7.85
C ASP A 52 12.25 1.66 7.34
N GLY A 53 12.76 2.47 6.43
CA GLY A 53 14.19 2.59 6.15
C GLY A 53 14.72 3.74 6.99
N HIS A 54 14.58 3.69 8.31
CA HIS A 54 15.07 4.76 9.17
C HIS A 54 16.60 4.89 9.03
N CYS A 55 17.02 5.96 8.35
CA CYS A 55 18.23 6.76 8.53
C CYS A 55 19.21 6.26 9.61
N GLY A 56 19.96 5.19 9.31
CA GLY A 56 21.09 4.72 10.12
C GLY A 56 22.43 5.33 9.74
N SER A 57 22.50 6.14 8.67
CA SER A 57 23.78 6.61 8.12
C SER A 57 23.66 7.94 7.38
N CYS A 58 23.03 8.92 8.04
CA CYS A 58 22.78 10.22 7.44
C CYS A 58 24.03 11.11 7.49
N GLU A 59 25.01 10.74 6.67
CA GLU A 59 26.09 11.64 6.26
C GLU A 59 25.55 12.57 5.16
N ASN A 60 25.29 13.81 5.56
CA ASN A 60 25.51 14.99 4.72
C ASN A 60 24.64 15.17 3.45
N GLY A 61 23.30 15.16 3.60
CA GLY A 61 22.41 15.88 2.67
C GLY A 61 21.24 15.09 2.06
N ASP A 62 21.25 13.76 2.15
CA ASP A 62 20.26 12.92 1.46
C ASP A 62 18.86 12.88 2.11
N CYS A 63 18.74 13.10 3.43
CA CYS A 63 17.43 13.10 4.12
C CYS A 63 16.45 14.17 3.63
N LYS A 64 16.97 15.30 3.13
CA LYS A 64 16.16 16.42 2.65
C LYS A 64 15.49 16.05 1.33
N ASN A 65 16.25 15.43 0.43
CA ASN A 65 15.74 14.91 -0.83
C ASN A 65 14.80 13.73 -0.62
N GLU A 66 15.09 12.87 0.36
CA GLU A 66 14.23 11.78 0.79
C GLU A 66 12.86 12.29 1.27
N THR A 67 12.82 13.36 2.07
CA THR A 67 11.56 13.96 2.54
C THR A 67 10.71 14.48 1.38
N VAL A 68 11.34 15.13 0.39
CA VAL A 68 10.66 15.61 -0.82
C VAL A 68 10.15 14.44 -1.66
N ALA A 69 10.95 13.39 -1.83
CA ALA A 69 10.57 12.19 -2.57
C ALA A 69 9.38 11.49 -1.91
N LEU A 70 9.42 11.33 -0.58
CA LEU A 70 8.34 10.70 0.18
C LEU A 70 7.04 11.51 0.11
N LEU A 71 7.09 12.82 0.32
CA LEU A 71 5.89 13.67 0.19
C LEU A 71 5.33 13.65 -1.24
N THR A 72 6.19 13.62 -2.26
CA THR A 72 5.76 13.48 -3.67
C THR A 72 5.06 12.15 -3.90
N TYR A 73 5.64 11.05 -3.41
CA TYR A 73 5.04 9.72 -3.49
C TYR A 73 3.69 9.68 -2.79
N MET A 74 3.58 10.17 -1.55
CA MET A 74 2.32 10.15 -0.78
C MET A 74 1.21 10.94 -1.47
N LEU A 75 1.54 12.08 -2.09
CA LEU A 75 0.60 12.86 -2.88
C LEU A 75 0.08 12.06 -4.07
N GLN A 76 0.98 11.52 -4.90
CA GLN A 76 0.62 10.76 -6.10
C GLN A 76 -0.15 9.48 -5.75
N HIS A 77 0.23 8.81 -4.67
CA HIS A 77 -0.43 7.59 -4.18
C HIS A 77 -1.88 7.89 -3.77
N ASN A 78 -2.10 8.99 -3.04
CA ASN A 78 -3.45 9.42 -2.68
C ASN A 78 -4.28 9.84 -3.88
N GLU A 79 -3.68 10.46 -4.90
CA GLU A 79 -4.37 10.79 -6.15
C GLU A 79 -4.86 9.52 -6.88
N HIS A 80 -4.03 8.48 -6.91
CA HIS A 80 -4.41 7.18 -7.47
C HIS A 80 -5.54 6.53 -6.67
N HIS A 81 -5.44 6.46 -5.35
CA HIS A 81 -6.51 5.95 -4.48
C HIS A 81 -7.83 6.69 -4.67
N ALA A 82 -7.78 8.02 -4.78
CA ALA A 82 -8.96 8.82 -5.03
C ALA A 82 -9.64 8.44 -6.35
N ALA A 83 -8.87 8.18 -7.42
CA ALA A 83 -9.41 7.75 -8.70
C ALA A 83 -10.01 6.34 -8.66
N GLU A 84 -9.34 5.39 -8.00
CA GLU A 84 -9.85 4.02 -7.84
C GLU A 84 -11.15 3.99 -7.02
N LEU A 85 -11.21 4.77 -5.94
CA LEU A 85 -12.42 4.92 -5.12
C LEU A 85 -13.55 5.59 -5.91
N ASP A 86 -13.25 6.56 -6.76
CA ASP A 86 -14.24 7.20 -7.63
C ASP A 86 -14.88 6.20 -8.60
N GLN A 87 -14.05 5.35 -9.21
CA GLN A 87 -14.51 4.24 -10.06
C GLN A 87 -15.31 3.20 -9.26
N MET A 88 -14.90 2.89 -8.03
CA MET A 88 -15.64 1.99 -7.16
C MET A 88 -17.03 2.53 -6.83
N ALA A 89 -17.16 3.82 -6.54
CA ALA A 89 -18.44 4.47 -6.31
C ALA A 89 -19.37 4.35 -7.53
N ASP A 90 -18.83 4.50 -8.74
CA ASP A 90 -19.60 4.31 -9.98
C ASP A 90 -20.09 2.86 -10.13
N ASN A 91 -19.28 1.87 -9.73
CA ASN A 91 -19.68 0.47 -9.72
C ASN A 91 -20.77 0.18 -8.67
N LEU A 92 -20.68 0.74 -7.47
CA LEU A 92 -21.72 0.61 -6.45
C LEU A 92 -23.04 1.23 -6.90
N LYS A 93 -22.99 2.34 -7.64
CA LYS A 93 -24.17 2.95 -8.22
C LYS A 93 -24.87 2.04 -9.23
N LYS A 94 -24.11 1.30 -10.06
CA LYS A 94 -24.67 0.28 -10.99
C LYS A 94 -25.35 -0.88 -10.25
N LEU A 95 -24.95 -1.15 -9.01
CA LEU A 95 -25.54 -2.16 -8.13
C LEU A 95 -26.73 -1.62 -7.30
N ASN A 96 -27.19 -0.39 -7.57
CA ASN A 96 -28.24 0.32 -6.80
C ASN A 96 -27.89 0.50 -5.31
N MET A 97 -26.59 0.64 -5.00
CA MET A 97 -26.09 0.95 -3.65
C MET A 97 -25.79 2.44 -3.52
N ASP A 98 -26.76 3.31 -3.81
CA ASP A 98 -26.57 4.76 -3.92
C ASP A 98 -26.02 5.41 -2.66
N ALA A 99 -26.44 4.96 -1.47
CA ALA A 99 -25.95 5.49 -0.21
C ALA A 99 -24.45 5.22 -0.04
N ALA A 100 -23.98 4.01 -0.34
CA ALA A 100 -22.58 3.65 -0.25
C ALA A 100 -21.74 4.39 -1.31
N ALA A 101 -22.23 4.45 -2.55
CA ALA A 101 -21.59 5.21 -3.63
C ALA A 101 -21.41 6.69 -3.25
N LYS A 102 -22.44 7.31 -2.67
CA LYS A 102 -22.38 8.70 -2.21
C LYS A 102 -21.33 8.90 -1.11
N THR A 103 -21.30 8.03 -0.10
CA THR A 103 -20.31 8.10 0.98
C THR A 103 -18.88 7.99 0.43
N ILE A 104 -18.64 7.12 -0.56
CA ILE A 104 -17.31 7.01 -1.18
C ILE A 104 -16.97 8.27 -1.98
N LYS A 105 -17.91 8.86 -2.74
CA LYS A 105 -17.66 10.14 -3.44
C LYS A 105 -17.31 11.28 -2.48
N GLU A 106 -17.92 11.32 -1.29
CA GLU A 106 -17.56 12.27 -0.24
C GLU A 106 -16.13 12.01 0.27
N ALA A 107 -15.75 10.76 0.49
CA ALA A 107 -14.38 10.40 0.86
C ALA A 107 -13.35 10.78 -0.23
N VAL A 108 -13.68 10.58 -1.51
CA VAL A 108 -12.84 11.01 -2.64
C VAL A 108 -12.61 12.53 -2.62
N ALA A 109 -13.65 13.31 -2.35
CA ALA A 109 -13.52 14.77 -2.22
C ALA A 109 -12.61 15.17 -1.04
N ASP A 110 -12.69 14.45 0.07
CA ASP A 110 -11.78 14.67 1.21
C ASP A 110 -10.33 14.29 0.89
N PHE A 111 -10.10 13.21 0.15
CA PHE A 111 -8.77 12.86 -0.38
C PHE A 111 -8.21 13.98 -1.26
N GLN A 112 -8.99 14.48 -2.22
CA GLN A 112 -8.57 15.58 -3.10
C GLN A 112 -8.25 16.86 -2.30
N LYS A 113 -9.03 17.15 -1.26
CA LYS A 113 -8.75 18.27 -0.34
C LYS A 113 -7.47 18.06 0.46
N GLY A 114 -7.22 16.84 0.93
CA GLY A 114 -5.96 16.44 1.55
C GLY A 114 -4.78 16.65 0.60
N ASN A 115 -4.92 16.21 -0.66
CA ASN A 115 -3.90 16.31 -1.70
C ASN A 115 -3.52 17.76 -2.01
N MET A 116 -4.48 18.70 -2.04
CA MET A 116 -4.17 20.13 -2.17
C MET A 116 -3.26 20.63 -1.04
N ARG A 117 -3.49 20.19 0.21
CA ARG A 117 -2.66 20.57 1.35
C ARG A 117 -1.29 19.91 1.30
N LEU A 118 -1.22 18.65 0.89
CA LEU A 118 0.05 17.94 0.68
C LEU A 118 0.88 18.59 -0.43
N GLY A 119 0.25 19.00 -1.53
CA GLY A 119 0.92 19.74 -2.61
C GLY A 119 1.49 21.09 -2.15
N LEU A 120 0.74 21.81 -1.31
CA LEU A 120 1.25 23.03 -0.68
C LEU A 120 2.44 22.73 0.24
N ALA A 121 2.32 21.72 1.11
CA ALA A 121 3.40 21.31 2.01
C ALA A 121 4.67 20.91 1.23
N LEU A 122 4.51 20.14 0.15
CA LEU A 122 5.62 19.76 -0.75
C LEU A 122 6.29 20.98 -1.37
N THR A 123 5.52 21.99 -1.75
CA THR A 123 6.06 23.25 -2.30
C THR A 123 6.86 24.01 -1.26
N LEU A 124 6.32 24.16 -0.05
CA LEU A 124 7.01 24.84 1.06
C LEU A 124 8.30 24.12 1.43
N VAL A 125 8.29 22.79 1.53
CA VAL A 125 9.51 22.01 1.80
C VAL A 125 10.55 22.23 0.69
N LYS A 126 10.15 22.23 -0.59
CA LYS A 126 11.08 22.51 -1.70
C LYS A 126 11.66 23.92 -1.64
N GLU A 127 10.94 24.91 -1.12
CA GLU A 127 11.42 26.28 -0.97
C GLU A 127 12.45 26.41 0.17
N GLU A 128 12.21 25.76 1.31
CA GLU A 128 13.13 25.75 2.46
C GLU A 128 14.44 24.97 2.20
N LEU A 129 14.45 24.12 1.18
CA LEU A 129 15.61 23.30 0.80
C LEU A 129 16.47 23.90 -0.32
N LYS A 130 16.09 25.06 -0.87
CA LYS A 130 16.91 25.83 -1.82
C LYS A 130 18.06 26.54 -1.10
#